data_AF-A0A7C1G490-F1
#
_entry.id   AF-A0A7C1G490-F1
#
_cell.length_a   1.000
_cell.length_b   1.000
_cell.length_c   1.000
_cell.angle_alpha   90.00
_cell.angle_beta   90.00
_cell.angle_gamma   90.00
#
_symmetry.space_group_name_H-M   'P 1'
#
loop_
_entity.id
_entity.type
_entity.pdbx_description
1 polymer ?
#
loop_
_entity_poly.entity_id
_entity_poly.type
_entity_poly.pdbx_seq_one_letter_code
_entity_poly.pdbx_strand_id
1 'polypeptide(L)'
;MATTDYYTLWGLGCDEANGTPDDEDIVVVLDFGQPGEENGVYGTYIFAAGYPFRSTTQILNGVKGFLNGFWSCSNDQPNIHITLAIGTSNYGPYVTSAHGAAWANLIDDVNDWIDDPPSYASRETARGANDFETWVGTPYGPSDPLEARDWVSGYISAYDPALASFYYNYGACDGCPWTNHQWSCEGLAGTTWSCEDIWYISYGATPAWPLPLIYETSGVHADQWYHMSVYSIDNHGYPMNFKGSMTQWQACHDPGHSCNPTLENRPEQGWAQLYETLYEDERTRQGNLPWATDVTWEN
;
A
#
# COMPACT_ATOMS: atom_id res chain seq x y z
N MET A 1 -6.40 -6.97 -7.83
CA MET A 1 -6.58 -6.90 -9.29
C MET A 1 -6.60 -8.27 -9.95
N ALA A 2 -7.69 -8.56 -10.68
CA ALA A 2 -7.83 -9.75 -11.52
C ALA A 2 -7.55 -9.50 -13.01
N THR A 3 -7.14 -8.29 -13.40
CA THR A 3 -6.88 -7.92 -14.80
C THR A 3 -5.88 -6.77 -14.92
N THR A 4 -5.35 -6.60 -16.13
CA THR A 4 -4.57 -5.44 -16.57
C THR A 4 -5.13 -4.89 -17.89
N ASP A 5 -6.37 -5.24 -18.21
CA ASP A 5 -7.04 -4.76 -19.41
C ASP A 5 -7.33 -3.25 -19.29
N TYR A 6 -6.97 -2.50 -20.32
CA TYR A 6 -7.10 -1.05 -20.34
C TYR A 6 -8.54 -0.61 -20.10
N TYR A 7 -9.51 -1.20 -20.81
CA TYR A 7 -10.89 -0.74 -20.81
C TYR A 7 -11.63 -1.18 -19.55
N THR A 8 -11.30 -2.36 -19.01
CA THR A 8 -11.78 -2.76 -17.69
C THR A 8 -11.32 -1.77 -16.63
N LEU A 9 -10.02 -1.48 -16.55
CA LEU A 9 -9.49 -0.56 -15.55
C LEU A 9 -9.99 0.87 -15.77
N TRP A 10 -10.17 1.31 -17.02
CA TRP A 10 -10.82 2.58 -17.34
C TRP A 10 -12.23 2.68 -16.76
N GLY A 11 -13.03 1.61 -16.84
CA GLY A 11 -14.35 1.57 -16.21
C GLY A 11 -14.25 1.77 -14.70
N LEU A 12 -13.34 1.05 -14.04
CA LEU A 12 -13.13 1.17 -12.60
C LEU A 12 -12.71 2.59 -12.18
N GLY A 13 -11.77 3.21 -12.89
CA GLY A 13 -11.37 4.59 -12.60
C GLY A 13 -12.51 5.59 -12.82
N CYS A 14 -13.35 5.37 -13.84
CA CYS A 14 -14.53 6.18 -14.06
C CYS A 14 -15.56 6.04 -12.93
N ASP A 15 -15.80 4.82 -12.46
CA ASP A 15 -16.70 4.55 -11.34
C ASP A 15 -16.18 5.19 -10.04
N GLU A 16 -14.87 5.12 -9.79
CA GLU A 16 -14.22 5.80 -8.66
C GLU A 16 -14.43 7.32 -8.71
N ALA A 17 -14.20 7.96 -9.86
CA ALA A 17 -14.45 9.39 -10.03
C ALA A 17 -15.93 9.76 -9.83
N ASN A 18 -16.86 8.92 -10.30
CA ASN A 18 -18.29 9.17 -10.11
C ASN A 18 -18.73 9.02 -8.63
N GLY A 19 -18.04 8.16 -7.88
CA GLY A 19 -18.29 7.94 -6.45
C GLY A 19 -17.64 8.97 -5.53
N THR A 20 -16.64 9.70 -6.03
CA THR A 20 -15.87 10.69 -5.26
C THR A 20 -16.60 12.04 -5.23
N PRO A 21 -16.83 12.67 -4.06
CA PRO A 21 -17.31 14.05 -3.99
C PRO A 21 -16.26 15.06 -4.48
N ASP A 22 -16.69 16.19 -5.06
CA ASP A 22 -15.80 17.31 -5.38
C ASP A 22 -15.10 17.84 -4.11
N ASP A 23 -13.88 18.35 -4.26
CA ASP A 23 -12.96 18.78 -3.19
C ASP A 23 -12.32 17.65 -2.33
N GLU A 24 -12.53 16.36 -2.66
CA GLU A 24 -11.86 15.24 -1.98
C GLU A 24 -10.47 14.92 -2.56
N ASP A 25 -9.53 14.58 -1.67
CA ASP A 25 -8.22 14.01 -2.02
C ASP A 25 -8.17 12.57 -1.51
N ILE A 26 -8.18 11.62 -2.45
CA ILE A 26 -8.34 10.19 -2.16
C ILE A 26 -7.06 9.40 -2.47
N VAL A 27 -6.97 8.21 -1.87
CA VAL A 27 -5.97 7.20 -2.24
C VAL A 27 -6.67 5.90 -2.63
N VAL A 28 -6.24 5.35 -3.77
CA VAL A 28 -6.65 4.02 -4.23
C VAL A 28 -5.40 3.17 -4.36
N VAL A 29 -5.46 1.93 -3.87
CA VAL A 29 -4.39 0.96 -4.05
C VAL A 29 -4.85 -0.13 -5.02
N LEU A 30 -4.16 -0.28 -6.15
CA LEU A 30 -4.39 -1.39 -7.08
C LEU A 30 -3.38 -2.49 -6.78
N ASP A 31 -3.82 -3.55 -6.10
CA ASP A 31 -2.96 -4.68 -5.76
C ASP A 31 -2.87 -5.68 -6.93
N PHE A 32 -1.70 -5.76 -7.57
CA PHE A 32 -1.42 -6.68 -8.67
C PHE A 32 -0.88 -8.04 -8.22
N GLY A 33 -0.83 -8.31 -6.92
CA GLY A 33 -0.51 -9.60 -6.34
C GLY A 33 0.99 -9.87 -6.26
N GLN A 34 1.33 -11.16 -6.33
CA GLN A 34 2.67 -11.67 -6.07
C GLN A 34 3.69 -11.16 -7.10
N PRO A 35 4.87 -10.64 -6.68
CA PRO A 35 6.00 -10.40 -7.56
C PRO A 35 6.34 -11.61 -8.46
N GLY A 36 6.74 -11.34 -9.69
CA GLY A 36 7.01 -12.36 -10.70
C GLY A 36 8.07 -11.95 -11.73
N GLU A 37 8.65 -12.96 -12.37
CA GLU A 37 9.50 -12.77 -13.55
C GLU A 37 9.30 -13.95 -14.52
N GLU A 38 9.15 -13.63 -15.80
CA GLU A 38 9.15 -14.61 -16.87
C GLU A 38 10.04 -14.17 -18.04
N ASN A 39 11.02 -15.00 -18.38
CA ASN A 39 11.92 -14.81 -19.53
C ASN A 39 12.67 -13.45 -19.51
N GLY A 40 13.11 -13.03 -18.34
CA GLY A 40 13.81 -11.77 -18.07
C GLY A 40 12.91 -10.55 -17.93
N VAL A 41 11.58 -10.73 -17.90
CA VAL A 41 10.60 -9.65 -17.79
C VAL A 41 9.97 -9.67 -16.41
N TYR A 42 10.06 -8.57 -15.68
CA TYR A 42 9.44 -8.41 -14.35
C TYR A 42 7.96 -8.03 -14.44
N GLY A 43 7.20 -8.37 -13.39
CA GLY A 43 5.77 -8.16 -13.32
C GLY A 43 5.17 -8.87 -12.10
N THR A 44 3.90 -9.26 -12.18
CA THR A 44 3.24 -9.98 -11.08
C THR A 44 2.43 -11.18 -11.57
N TYR A 45 2.10 -12.07 -10.65
CA TYR A 45 1.03 -13.06 -10.80
C TYR A 45 -0.25 -12.50 -10.16
N ILE A 46 -1.19 -12.06 -11.00
CA ILE A 46 -2.42 -11.37 -10.58
C ILE A 46 -3.48 -12.33 -10.02
N PHE A 47 -4.48 -11.79 -9.30
CA PHE A 47 -5.58 -12.53 -8.66
C PHE A 47 -6.67 -13.00 -9.66
N ALA A 48 -6.25 -13.61 -10.76
CA ALA A 48 -7.16 -14.24 -11.73
C ALA A 48 -7.02 -15.76 -11.70
N ALA A 49 -8.02 -16.47 -12.22
CA ALA A 49 -7.98 -17.93 -12.31
C ALA A 49 -6.70 -18.40 -13.03
N GLY A 50 -5.90 -19.22 -12.33
CA GLY A 50 -4.61 -19.71 -12.83
C GLY A 50 -3.42 -18.77 -12.60
N TYR A 51 -3.61 -17.67 -11.86
CA TYR A 51 -2.58 -16.70 -11.47
C TYR A 51 -1.68 -16.30 -12.65
N PRO A 52 -2.24 -15.77 -13.76
CA PRO A 52 -1.46 -15.49 -14.95
C PRO A 52 -0.43 -14.39 -14.69
N PHE A 53 0.76 -14.55 -15.27
CA PHE A 53 1.78 -13.51 -15.25
C PHE A 53 1.32 -12.27 -16.04
N ARG A 54 1.64 -11.09 -15.50
CA ARG A 54 1.45 -9.78 -16.12
C ARG A 54 2.70 -8.94 -15.94
N SER A 55 3.34 -8.57 -17.04
CA SER A 55 4.54 -7.75 -16.99
C SER A 55 4.25 -6.33 -16.49
N THR A 56 5.28 -5.63 -16.01
CA THR A 56 5.18 -4.20 -15.67
C THR A 56 4.64 -3.36 -16.83
N THR A 57 4.97 -3.71 -18.09
CA THR A 57 4.38 -3.03 -19.27
C THR A 57 2.87 -3.24 -19.40
N GLN A 58 2.36 -4.44 -19.09
CA GLN A 58 0.92 -4.71 -19.11
C GLN A 58 0.22 -3.99 -17.96
N ILE A 59 0.83 -3.98 -16.78
CA ILE A 59 0.35 -3.25 -15.60
C ILE A 59 0.30 -1.75 -15.90
N LEU A 60 1.37 -1.17 -16.45
CA LEU A 60 1.43 0.22 -16.91
C LEU A 60 0.24 0.57 -17.81
N ASN A 61 -0.05 -0.28 -18.80
CA ASN A 61 -1.17 -0.05 -19.70
C ASN A 61 -2.52 -0.10 -18.97
N GLY A 62 -2.72 -1.06 -18.06
CA GLY A 62 -3.93 -1.12 -17.23
C GLY A 62 -4.09 0.12 -16.33
N VAL A 63 -3.02 0.53 -15.65
CA VAL A 63 -2.99 1.72 -14.78
C VAL A 63 -3.33 2.99 -15.56
N LYS A 64 -2.78 3.17 -16.77
CA LYS A 64 -3.18 4.27 -17.68
C LYS A 64 -4.66 4.22 -18.05
N GLY A 65 -5.23 3.01 -18.12
CA GLY A 65 -6.67 2.80 -18.25
C GLY A 65 -7.42 3.43 -17.08
N PHE A 66 -7.09 2.98 -15.86
CA PHE A 66 -7.69 3.48 -14.62
C PHE A 66 -7.63 5.01 -14.51
N LEU A 67 -6.44 5.58 -14.58
CA LEU A 67 -6.23 7.02 -14.48
C LEU A 67 -7.00 7.78 -15.56
N ASN A 68 -6.94 7.35 -16.83
CA ASN A 68 -7.74 8.01 -17.88
C ASN A 68 -9.26 7.90 -17.64
N GLY A 69 -9.72 6.80 -17.05
CA GLY A 69 -11.11 6.64 -16.60
C GLY A 69 -11.50 7.68 -15.57
N PHE A 70 -10.68 7.81 -14.53
CA PHE A 70 -10.84 8.79 -13.47
C PHE A 70 -10.86 10.23 -14.01
N TRP A 71 -9.88 10.61 -14.83
CA TRP A 71 -9.84 11.90 -15.50
C TRP A 71 -11.10 12.21 -16.33
N SER A 72 -11.54 11.22 -17.12
CA SER A 72 -12.63 11.40 -18.08
C SER A 72 -13.99 11.58 -17.41
N CYS A 73 -14.20 10.93 -16.26
CA CYS A 73 -15.47 10.95 -15.55
C CYS A 73 -15.54 11.99 -14.42
N SER A 74 -14.42 12.64 -14.10
CA SER A 74 -14.34 13.72 -13.10
C SER A 74 -14.56 15.13 -13.67
N ASN A 75 -15.03 15.28 -14.91
CA ASN A 75 -15.16 16.60 -15.56
C ASN A 75 -16.07 17.59 -14.81
N ASP A 76 -17.07 17.09 -14.09
CA ASP A 76 -17.99 17.90 -13.29
C ASP A 76 -17.49 18.14 -11.85
N GLN A 77 -16.30 17.62 -11.51
CA GLN A 77 -15.68 17.65 -10.18
C GLN A 77 -14.21 18.07 -10.30
N PRO A 78 -13.92 19.34 -10.64
CA PRO A 78 -12.58 19.76 -11.03
C PRO A 78 -11.56 19.76 -9.89
N ASN A 79 -11.99 19.67 -8.63
CA ASN A 79 -11.11 19.77 -7.47
C ASN A 79 -10.81 18.42 -6.82
N ILE A 80 -11.32 17.30 -7.36
CA ILE A 80 -10.94 15.98 -6.87
C ILE A 80 -9.50 15.67 -7.25
N HIS A 81 -8.79 14.99 -6.35
CA HIS A 81 -7.46 14.49 -6.59
C HIS A 81 -7.38 13.02 -6.19
N ILE A 82 -6.72 12.21 -7.02
CA ILE A 82 -6.40 10.82 -6.72
C ILE A 82 -4.90 10.61 -6.62
N THR A 83 -4.48 10.00 -5.52
CA THR A 83 -3.21 9.31 -5.43
C THR A 83 -3.44 7.82 -5.72
N LEU A 84 -2.96 7.35 -6.86
CA LEU A 84 -3.03 5.93 -7.22
C LEU A 84 -1.75 5.21 -6.79
N ALA A 85 -1.86 4.33 -5.81
CA ALA A 85 -0.76 3.48 -5.37
C ALA A 85 -0.80 2.13 -6.13
N ILE A 86 0.31 1.77 -6.77
CA ILE A 86 0.42 0.59 -7.62
C ILE A 86 1.10 -0.51 -6.81
N GLY A 87 0.28 -1.44 -6.31
CA GLY A 87 0.63 -2.42 -5.29
C GLY A 87 1.11 -3.76 -5.84
N THR A 88 2.02 -4.37 -5.09
CA THR A 88 2.40 -5.79 -5.15
C THR A 88 2.55 -6.29 -3.71
N SER A 89 3.04 -7.49 -3.47
CA SER A 89 3.24 -8.01 -2.11
C SER A 89 4.67 -8.45 -1.83
N ASN A 90 4.92 -8.87 -0.60
CA ASN A 90 6.16 -9.51 -0.19
C ASN A 90 6.07 -11.05 -0.20
N TYR A 91 5.23 -11.61 -1.07
CA TYR A 91 5.04 -13.06 -1.22
C TYR A 91 5.85 -13.64 -2.39
N GLY A 92 6.34 -14.87 -2.23
CA GLY A 92 7.01 -15.63 -3.29
C GLY A 92 8.47 -15.26 -3.55
N PRO A 93 9.14 -15.95 -4.51
CA PRO A 93 10.60 -15.93 -4.65
C PRO A 93 11.15 -14.69 -5.37
N TYR A 94 10.28 -13.80 -5.86
CA TYR A 94 10.67 -12.64 -6.67
C TYR A 94 10.68 -11.32 -5.88
N VAL A 95 10.55 -11.39 -4.55
CA VAL A 95 10.84 -10.27 -3.65
C VAL A 95 12.34 -10.03 -3.64
N THR A 96 12.82 -9.33 -4.67
CA THR A 96 14.24 -9.18 -4.97
C THR A 96 14.55 -7.73 -5.32
N SER A 97 15.82 -7.35 -5.20
CA SER A 97 16.29 -6.01 -5.62
C SER A 97 15.99 -5.71 -7.09
N ALA A 98 16.13 -6.70 -7.98
CA ALA A 98 15.87 -6.45 -9.40
C ALA A 98 14.38 -6.20 -9.68
N HIS A 99 13.48 -6.90 -8.98
CA HIS A 99 12.06 -6.62 -9.06
C HIS A 99 11.71 -5.26 -8.45
N GLY A 100 12.27 -4.91 -7.29
CA GLY A 100 12.06 -3.58 -6.68
C GLY A 100 12.47 -2.44 -7.62
N ALA A 101 13.60 -2.58 -8.31
CA ALA A 101 14.05 -1.62 -9.31
C ALA A 101 13.10 -1.56 -10.52
N ALA A 102 12.62 -2.70 -11.01
CA ALA A 102 11.63 -2.74 -12.09
C ALA A 102 10.29 -2.10 -11.68
N TRP A 103 9.90 -2.24 -10.41
CA TRP A 103 8.69 -1.63 -9.87
C TRP A 103 8.82 -0.12 -9.77
N ALA A 104 9.95 0.41 -9.29
CA ALA A 104 10.19 1.85 -9.26
C ALA A 104 10.13 2.48 -10.67
N ASN A 105 10.78 1.86 -11.66
CA ASN A 105 10.72 2.33 -13.05
C ASN A 105 9.28 2.34 -13.60
N LEU A 106 8.43 1.37 -13.21
CA LEU A 106 7.01 1.40 -13.57
C LEU A 106 6.31 2.65 -13.01
N ILE A 107 6.61 3.06 -11.78
CA ILE A 107 6.00 4.25 -11.17
C ILE A 107 6.48 5.52 -11.87
N ASP A 108 7.77 5.60 -12.17
CA ASP A 108 8.35 6.70 -12.95
C ASP A 108 7.69 6.81 -14.32
N ASP A 109 7.51 5.69 -15.04
CA ASP A 109 6.82 5.64 -16.35
C ASP A 109 5.35 6.11 -16.28
N VAL A 110 4.67 5.91 -15.14
CA VAL A 110 3.30 6.39 -14.93
C VAL A 110 3.31 7.90 -14.66
N ASN A 111 4.18 8.38 -13.77
CA ASN A 111 4.26 9.81 -13.45
C ASN A 111 4.71 10.63 -14.66
N ASP A 112 5.67 10.15 -15.45
CA ASP A 112 6.05 10.78 -16.72
C ASP A 112 4.84 10.90 -17.68
N TRP A 113 3.98 9.87 -17.73
CA TRP A 113 2.77 9.91 -18.55
C TRP A 113 1.70 10.88 -18.00
N ILE A 114 1.57 11.00 -16.67
CA ILE A 114 0.69 11.98 -16.02
C ILE A 114 1.17 13.42 -16.34
N ASP A 115 2.49 13.63 -16.41
CA ASP A 115 3.08 14.94 -16.66
C ASP A 115 3.16 15.31 -18.16
N ASP A 116 3.17 14.33 -19.07
CA ASP A 116 3.27 14.55 -20.52
C ASP A 116 2.06 15.32 -21.08
N PRO A 117 2.24 16.40 -21.87
CA PRO A 117 1.12 17.18 -22.40
C PRO A 117 0.17 16.39 -23.34
N PRO A 118 -1.16 16.46 -23.14
CA PRO A 118 -1.85 17.19 -22.07
C PRO A 118 -1.72 16.49 -20.71
N SER A 119 -1.26 17.24 -19.71
CA SER A 119 -0.98 16.70 -18.37
C SER A 119 -2.26 16.47 -17.56
N TYR A 120 -2.22 15.41 -16.75
CA TYR A 120 -3.23 14.98 -15.78
C TYR A 120 -2.86 15.39 -14.34
N ALA A 121 -1.66 15.92 -14.13
CA ALA A 121 -1.04 16.17 -12.82
C ALA A 121 -1.82 17.12 -11.88
N SER A 122 -2.79 17.87 -12.41
CA SER A 122 -3.67 18.68 -11.57
C SER A 122 -4.61 17.86 -10.69
N ARG A 123 -4.85 16.59 -11.02
CA ARG A 123 -5.82 15.72 -10.34
C ARG A 123 -5.29 14.31 -10.09
N GLU A 124 -4.13 13.95 -10.62
CA GLU A 124 -3.63 12.58 -10.60
C GLU A 124 -2.18 12.55 -10.20
N THR A 125 -1.86 11.58 -9.34
CA THR A 125 -0.50 11.30 -8.89
C THR A 125 -0.33 9.79 -8.76
N ALA A 126 0.82 9.24 -9.17
CA ALA A 126 1.12 7.82 -8.98
C ALA A 126 2.21 7.58 -7.92
N ARG A 127 2.04 6.49 -7.17
CA ARG A 127 2.98 6.01 -6.14
C ARG A 127 3.19 4.52 -6.28
N GLY A 128 4.36 4.05 -5.86
CA GLY A 128 4.56 2.62 -5.64
C GLY A 128 3.77 2.17 -4.42
N ALA A 129 3.54 0.87 -4.31
CA ALA A 129 2.99 0.29 -3.10
C ALA A 129 3.44 -1.17 -2.96
N ASN A 130 3.56 -1.62 -1.72
CA ASN A 130 3.82 -3.02 -1.40
C ASN A 130 3.10 -3.43 -0.12
N ASP A 131 2.43 -4.58 -0.17
CA ASP A 131 1.84 -5.28 0.97
C ASP A 131 2.93 -6.04 1.71
N PHE A 132 3.66 -5.33 2.57
CA PHE A 132 4.64 -5.99 3.42
C PHE A 132 3.98 -6.49 4.69
N GLU A 133 3.84 -7.81 4.77
CA GLU A 133 3.28 -8.49 5.93
C GLU A 133 4.26 -9.53 6.49
N THR A 134 4.18 -9.79 7.79
CA THR A 134 5.09 -10.75 8.47
C THR A 134 4.48 -12.16 8.58
N TRP A 135 3.19 -12.30 8.21
CA TRP A 135 2.32 -13.48 8.29
C TRP A 135 2.72 -14.50 9.37
N VAL A 136 2.27 -14.26 10.59
CA VAL A 136 2.48 -15.17 11.71
C VAL A 136 1.80 -16.53 11.44
N GLY A 137 2.58 -17.61 11.41
CA GLY A 137 2.06 -18.98 11.50
C GLY A 137 1.62 -19.65 10.19
N THR A 138 2.00 -19.14 9.02
CA THR A 138 1.75 -19.83 7.75
C THR A 138 3.00 -20.61 7.27
N PRO A 139 2.85 -21.85 6.73
CA PRO A 139 3.97 -22.63 6.17
C PRO A 139 4.45 -22.10 4.81
N TYR A 140 3.74 -21.12 4.25
CA TYR A 140 4.06 -20.39 3.02
C TYR A 140 4.47 -18.95 3.35
N GLY A 141 5.12 -18.76 4.51
CA GLY A 141 5.37 -17.44 5.12
C GLY A 141 5.96 -16.40 4.18
N PRO A 142 5.90 -15.11 4.56
CA PRO A 142 6.42 -14.04 3.72
C PRO A 142 7.87 -14.29 3.36
N SER A 143 8.31 -13.54 2.37
CA SER A 143 9.72 -13.28 2.20
C SER A 143 10.42 -12.99 3.54
N ASP A 144 11.62 -13.52 3.70
CA ASP A 144 12.49 -13.22 4.84
C ASP A 144 12.66 -11.70 4.94
N PRO A 145 12.79 -11.09 6.14
CA PRO A 145 13.01 -9.64 6.24
C PRO A 145 14.16 -9.15 5.36
N LEU A 146 15.19 -9.97 5.09
CA LEU A 146 16.26 -9.63 4.16
C LEU A 146 15.79 -9.49 2.72
N GLU A 147 14.88 -10.34 2.26
CA GLU A 147 14.32 -10.29 0.90
C GLU A 147 13.44 -9.04 0.71
N ALA A 148 12.63 -8.70 1.72
CA ALA A 148 11.87 -7.45 1.72
C ALA A 148 12.80 -6.23 1.66
N ARG A 149 13.88 -6.22 2.45
CA ARG A 149 14.90 -5.15 2.42
C ARG A 149 15.66 -5.12 1.10
N ASP A 150 15.90 -6.26 0.45
CA ASP A 150 16.50 -6.33 -0.87
C ASP A 150 15.59 -5.69 -1.92
N TRP A 151 14.29 -5.99 -1.89
CA TRP A 151 13.30 -5.32 -2.75
C TRP A 151 13.31 -3.81 -2.55
N VAL A 152 13.28 -3.34 -1.30
CA VAL A 152 13.35 -1.91 -0.96
C VAL A 152 14.64 -1.29 -1.48
N SER A 153 15.78 -1.96 -1.32
CA SER A 153 17.07 -1.48 -1.84
C SER A 153 17.06 -1.38 -3.37
N GLY A 154 16.40 -2.32 -4.04
CA GLY A 154 16.10 -2.27 -5.46
C GLY A 154 15.30 -1.05 -5.87
N TYR A 155 14.17 -0.82 -5.20
CA TYR A 155 13.30 0.33 -5.45
C TYR A 155 14.06 1.65 -5.29
N ILE A 156 14.82 1.79 -4.20
CA ILE A 156 15.65 2.97 -3.90
C ILE A 156 16.72 3.21 -4.98
N SER A 157 17.25 2.15 -5.58
CA SER A 157 18.28 2.28 -6.61
C SER A 157 17.77 2.86 -7.94
N ALA A 158 16.45 2.85 -8.16
CA ALA A 158 15.86 3.18 -9.45
C ALA A 158 14.86 4.34 -9.40
N TYR A 159 14.17 4.61 -8.28
CA TYR A 159 13.14 5.65 -8.23
C TYR A 159 13.66 7.04 -8.59
N ASP A 160 12.84 7.82 -9.29
CA ASP A 160 13.15 9.23 -9.54
C ASP A 160 12.57 10.13 -8.42
N PRO A 161 13.41 10.79 -7.60
CA PRO A 161 12.94 11.75 -6.60
C PRO A 161 12.29 13.00 -7.21
N ALA A 162 12.58 13.35 -8.47
CA ALA A 162 11.97 14.48 -9.16
C ALA A 162 10.50 14.22 -9.54
N LEU A 163 10.14 12.96 -9.78
CA LEU A 163 8.76 12.50 -10.03
C LEU A 163 8.00 12.19 -8.74
N ALA A 164 8.67 12.31 -7.58
CA ALA A 164 8.13 11.97 -6.27
C ALA A 164 7.54 10.54 -6.21
N SER A 165 8.16 9.58 -6.91
CA SER A 165 7.76 8.16 -7.01
C SER A 165 7.99 7.37 -5.71
N PHE A 166 7.53 7.93 -4.59
CA PHE A 166 7.53 7.30 -3.28
C PHE A 166 6.67 6.04 -3.30
N TYR A 167 6.88 5.16 -2.32
CA TYR A 167 6.02 3.99 -2.16
C TYR A 167 5.32 3.94 -0.81
N TYR A 168 4.13 3.34 -0.81
CA TYR A 168 3.39 3.04 0.41
C TYR A 168 3.60 1.59 0.84
N ASN A 169 4.01 1.38 2.09
CA ASN A 169 3.76 0.08 2.73
C ASN A 169 2.30 0.07 3.17
N TYR A 170 1.47 -0.72 2.49
CA TYR A 170 0.06 -0.90 2.86
C TYR A 170 -0.21 -2.19 3.60
N GLY A 171 0.83 -2.88 4.09
CA GLY A 171 0.69 -4.11 4.84
C GLY A 171 0.53 -3.93 6.34
N ALA A 172 0.76 -5.03 7.06
CA ALA A 172 0.54 -5.17 8.49
C ALA A 172 1.84 -5.21 9.30
N CYS A 173 1.70 -5.01 10.60
CA CYS A 173 2.76 -5.18 11.59
C CYS A 173 2.44 -6.41 12.47
N ASP A 174 2.19 -7.57 11.85
CA ASP A 174 1.83 -8.75 12.66
C ASP A 174 2.98 -9.12 13.61
N GLY A 175 2.61 -9.49 14.83
CA GLY A 175 3.59 -9.78 15.88
C GLY A 175 4.25 -8.55 16.50
N CYS A 176 3.94 -7.33 16.04
CA CYS A 176 4.43 -6.10 16.66
C CYS A 176 3.86 -5.89 18.07
N PRO A 177 4.64 -5.24 18.98
CA PRO A 177 4.18 -4.93 20.32
C PRO A 177 2.94 -4.05 20.30
N TRP A 178 2.06 -4.27 21.27
CA TRP A 178 0.94 -3.38 21.58
C TRP A 178 0.77 -3.29 23.09
N THR A 179 -0.06 -2.37 23.58
CA THR A 179 -0.11 -1.95 24.99
C THR A 179 -0.27 -3.11 25.98
N ASN A 180 -1.10 -4.11 25.67
CA ASN A 180 -1.31 -5.27 26.54
C ASN A 180 -0.49 -6.50 26.15
N HIS A 181 0.41 -6.37 25.16
CA HIS A 181 1.21 -7.46 24.65
C HIS A 181 2.60 -6.99 24.20
N GLN A 182 3.52 -6.88 25.16
CA GLN A 182 4.86 -6.35 24.93
C GLN A 182 5.85 -7.45 24.51
N TRP A 183 5.68 -7.96 23.29
CA TRP A 183 6.70 -8.80 22.65
C TRP A 183 8.00 -8.02 22.41
N SER A 184 9.08 -8.76 22.12
CA SER A 184 10.37 -8.15 21.82
C SER A 184 10.37 -7.52 20.43
N CYS A 185 10.92 -6.31 20.30
CA CYS A 185 11.23 -5.71 19.01
C CYS A 185 12.41 -6.37 18.28
N GLU A 186 13.19 -7.23 18.95
CA GLU A 186 14.29 -7.99 18.34
C GLU A 186 13.81 -9.29 17.66
N GLY A 187 12.55 -9.67 17.87
CA GLY A 187 11.94 -10.85 17.28
C GLY A 187 10.43 -10.80 17.47
N LEU A 188 9.74 -10.33 16.44
CA LEU A 188 8.29 -10.23 16.39
C LEU A 188 7.68 -11.62 16.49
N ALA A 189 6.62 -11.75 17.28
CA ALA A 189 6.21 -13.06 17.72
C ALA A 189 5.72 -13.95 16.58
N GLY A 190 6.31 -15.15 16.51
CA GLY A 190 5.99 -16.14 15.49
C GLY A 190 6.57 -15.81 14.11
N THR A 191 7.55 -14.91 14.04
CA THR A 191 8.24 -14.50 12.80
C THR A 191 9.75 -14.38 13.03
N THR A 192 10.51 -14.16 11.95
CA THR A 192 11.93 -13.79 11.98
C THR A 192 12.16 -12.27 11.89
N TRP A 193 11.07 -11.49 11.80
CA TRP A 193 11.12 -10.05 11.62
C TRP A 193 11.40 -9.33 12.95
N SER A 194 11.91 -8.11 12.84
CA SER A 194 12.10 -7.19 13.97
C SER A 194 11.33 -5.88 13.74
N CYS A 195 11.15 -5.07 14.79
CA CYS A 195 10.65 -3.69 14.63
C CYS A 195 11.58 -2.88 13.71
N GLU A 196 12.90 -3.14 13.72
CA GLU A 196 13.82 -2.45 12.80
C GLU A 196 13.53 -2.77 11.34
N ASP A 197 13.17 -4.01 11.04
CA ASP A 197 12.84 -4.42 9.67
C ASP A 197 11.56 -3.74 9.20
N ILE A 198 10.48 -3.79 9.99
CA ILE A 198 9.22 -3.10 9.67
C ILE A 198 9.43 -1.60 9.56
N TRP A 199 10.16 -1.00 10.49
CA TRP A 199 10.47 0.43 10.45
C TRP A 199 11.22 0.79 9.17
N TYR A 200 12.25 0.01 8.80
CA TYR A 200 13.07 0.26 7.61
C TYR A 200 12.23 0.25 6.33
N ILE A 201 11.43 -0.80 6.12
CA ILE A 201 10.61 -0.95 4.91
C ILE A 201 9.39 -0.02 4.86
N SER A 202 8.97 0.54 6.00
CA SER A 202 7.77 1.37 6.07
C SER A 202 8.09 2.86 6.11
N TYR A 203 9.28 3.25 6.57
CA TYR A 203 9.61 4.66 6.82
C TYR A 203 11.12 4.97 6.81
N GLY A 204 11.94 4.09 7.37
CA GLY A 204 13.37 4.33 7.57
C GLY A 204 14.18 4.40 6.27
N ALA A 205 13.74 3.70 5.24
CA ALA A 205 14.36 3.70 3.92
C ALA A 205 13.57 4.62 2.97
N THR A 206 13.98 5.89 2.86
CA THR A 206 13.39 6.81 1.86
C THR A 206 13.43 6.16 0.48
N PRO A 207 12.31 6.08 -0.27
CA PRO A 207 11.10 6.88 -0.10
C PRO A 207 9.86 6.13 0.46
N ALA A 208 10.02 5.32 1.49
CA ALA A 208 8.92 4.58 2.12
C ALA A 208 7.98 5.46 2.97
N TRP A 209 6.68 5.20 2.91
CA TRP A 209 5.68 5.74 3.83
C TRP A 209 4.64 4.69 4.23
N PRO A 210 4.15 4.67 5.47
CA PRO A 210 3.13 3.71 5.89
C PRO A 210 1.71 4.19 5.55
N LEU A 211 0.92 3.29 4.94
CA LEU A 211 -0.54 3.35 4.73
C LEU A 211 -1.17 2.06 5.30
N PRO A 212 -1.04 1.81 6.61
CA PRO A 212 -1.13 0.49 7.19
C PRO A 212 -2.53 -0.14 7.22
N LEU A 213 -2.58 -1.48 7.28
CA LEU A 213 -3.80 -2.25 7.53
C LEU A 213 -4.29 -2.11 8.98
N ILE A 214 -5.48 -1.55 9.19
CA ILE A 214 -6.13 -1.38 10.49
C ILE A 214 -7.45 -2.17 10.52
N TYR A 215 -7.36 -3.49 10.39
CA TYR A 215 -8.52 -4.37 10.29
C TYR A 215 -9.21 -4.65 11.62
N GLU A 216 -8.45 -4.72 12.72
CA GLU A 216 -8.96 -5.20 13.99
C GLU A 216 -9.82 -4.15 14.74
N THR A 217 -11.09 -4.48 14.94
CA THR A 217 -12.11 -3.66 15.62
C THR A 217 -11.81 -3.30 17.08
N SER A 218 -10.85 -3.99 17.70
CA SER A 218 -10.38 -3.73 19.06
C SER A 218 -9.41 -2.54 19.16
N GLY A 219 -8.86 -2.06 18.04
CA GLY A 219 -7.82 -1.03 18.00
C GLY A 219 -6.39 -1.57 18.10
N VAL A 220 -6.19 -2.89 18.24
CA VAL A 220 -4.86 -3.50 18.37
C VAL A 220 -3.94 -3.17 17.20
N HIS A 221 -4.44 -3.20 15.95
CA HIS A 221 -3.62 -2.84 14.79
C HIS A 221 -3.14 -1.38 14.85
N ALA A 222 -4.00 -0.44 15.26
CA ALA A 222 -3.63 0.96 15.44
C ALA A 222 -2.58 1.11 16.56
N ASP A 223 -2.74 0.39 17.66
CA ASP A 223 -1.80 0.34 18.78
C ASP A 223 -0.42 -0.20 18.36
N GLN A 224 -0.38 -1.23 17.51
CA GLN A 224 0.87 -1.75 16.94
C GLN A 224 1.63 -0.69 16.13
N TRP A 225 0.93 0.03 15.23
CA TRP A 225 1.56 1.09 14.43
C TRP A 225 1.94 2.32 15.26
N TYR A 226 1.18 2.64 16.31
CA TYR A 226 1.60 3.62 17.31
C TYR A 226 2.93 3.19 17.97
N HIS A 227 3.04 1.94 18.41
CA HIS A 227 4.28 1.42 18.99
C HIS A 227 5.46 1.40 18.01
N MET A 228 5.21 1.24 16.71
CA MET A 228 6.24 1.44 15.68
C MET A 228 6.73 2.89 15.61
N SER A 229 5.83 3.87 15.77
CA SER A 229 6.23 5.28 15.85
C SER A 229 7.02 5.59 17.13
N VAL A 230 6.65 4.99 18.26
CA VAL A 230 7.44 5.05 19.51
C VAL A 230 8.82 4.42 19.32
N TYR A 231 8.89 3.24 18.69
CA TYR A 231 10.15 2.58 18.34
C TYR A 231 11.05 3.50 17.50
N SER A 232 10.47 4.18 16.50
CA SER A 232 11.18 5.16 15.67
C SER A 232 11.75 6.31 16.49
N ILE A 233 11.01 6.82 17.47
CA ILE A 233 11.52 7.87 18.37
C ILE A 233 12.67 7.36 19.22
N ASP A 234 12.48 6.20 19.86
CA ASP A 234 13.41 5.68 20.85
C ASP A 234 14.74 5.22 20.22
N ASN A 235 14.72 4.75 18.96
CA ASN A 235 15.89 4.21 18.27
C ASN A 235 16.47 5.14 17.20
N HIS A 236 15.63 5.96 16.57
CA HIS A 236 16.02 6.83 15.43
C HIS A 236 15.84 8.33 15.71
N GLY A 237 15.19 8.69 16.82
CA GLY A 237 15.09 10.08 17.31
C GLY A 237 13.94 10.90 16.72
N TYR A 238 13.04 10.30 15.95
CA TYR A 238 11.89 10.97 15.33
C TYR A 238 10.71 10.02 15.11
N PRO A 239 9.45 10.50 15.12
CA PRO A 239 8.27 9.65 14.89
C PRO A 239 8.12 9.23 13.43
N MET A 240 7.39 8.14 13.23
CA MET A 240 6.83 7.78 11.93
C MET A 240 5.63 8.68 11.62
N ASN A 241 5.50 9.10 10.37
CA ASN A 241 4.31 9.80 9.87
C ASN A 241 3.53 8.87 8.95
N PHE A 242 2.23 8.78 9.17
CA PHE A 242 1.33 7.89 8.44
C PHE A 242 0.55 8.64 7.38
N LYS A 243 0.28 7.98 6.24
CA LYS A 243 -0.47 8.55 5.11
C LYS A 243 -1.96 8.25 5.16
N GLY A 244 -2.37 7.34 6.02
CA GLY A 244 -3.75 6.99 6.20
C GLY A 244 -3.90 5.67 6.93
N SER A 245 -5.07 5.08 6.79
CA SER A 245 -5.34 3.69 7.19
C SER A 245 -6.03 2.96 6.05
N MET A 246 -5.74 1.67 5.91
CA MET A 246 -6.44 0.77 5.01
C MET A 246 -7.25 -0.25 5.83
N THR A 247 -8.50 -0.48 5.45
CA THR A 247 -9.38 -1.50 6.04
C THR A 247 -9.76 -2.57 5.04
N GLN A 248 -10.51 -3.60 5.47
CA GLN A 248 -11.02 -4.66 4.58
C GLN A 248 -12.53 -4.88 4.70
N TRP A 249 -13.27 -3.88 5.16
CA TRP A 249 -14.70 -4.04 5.47
C TRP A 249 -15.49 -4.49 4.23
N GLN A 250 -15.30 -3.83 3.10
CA GLN A 250 -15.98 -4.16 1.85
C GLN A 250 -15.59 -5.58 1.38
N ALA A 251 -14.32 -5.95 1.43
CA ALA A 251 -13.84 -7.29 1.13
C ALA A 251 -14.51 -8.38 1.98
N CYS A 252 -14.87 -8.08 3.23
CA CYS A 252 -15.61 -8.98 4.11
C CYS A 252 -17.08 -9.16 3.71
N HIS A 253 -17.63 -8.24 2.92
CA HIS A 253 -19.03 -8.20 2.48
C HIS A 253 -19.20 -8.48 0.99
N ASP A 254 -18.11 -8.63 0.24
CA ASP A 254 -18.17 -8.99 -1.16
C ASP A 254 -18.78 -10.39 -1.36
N PRO A 255 -19.48 -10.62 -2.50
CA PRO A 255 -20.13 -11.89 -2.81
C PRO A 255 -19.23 -13.12 -2.61
N GLY A 256 -19.59 -13.98 -1.65
CA GLY A 256 -18.87 -15.23 -1.39
C GLY A 256 -17.69 -15.10 -0.41
N HIS A 257 -17.47 -13.90 0.14
CA HIS A 257 -16.46 -13.62 1.14
C HIS A 257 -17.09 -13.39 2.52
N SER A 258 -16.31 -13.65 3.57
CA SER A 258 -16.68 -13.36 4.96
C SER A 258 -15.42 -13.29 5.79
N CYS A 259 -15.31 -12.29 6.65
CA CYS A 259 -14.22 -12.18 7.61
C CYS A 259 -14.63 -12.60 9.01
N ASN A 260 -13.64 -12.68 9.90
CA ASN A 260 -13.91 -12.66 11.33
C ASN A 260 -14.51 -11.28 11.69
N PRO A 261 -15.65 -11.20 12.42
CA PRO A 261 -16.23 -9.94 12.86
C PRO A 261 -15.31 -9.04 13.70
N THR A 262 -14.21 -9.59 14.22
CA THR A 262 -13.20 -8.79 14.91
C THR A 262 -12.24 -8.08 13.96
N LEU A 263 -12.22 -8.42 12.66
CA LEU A 263 -11.29 -7.94 11.63
C LEU A 263 -11.98 -7.16 10.51
N GLU A 264 -13.15 -6.59 10.76
CA GLU A 264 -13.97 -5.85 9.79
C GLU A 264 -14.18 -4.38 10.21
N ASN A 265 -13.10 -3.69 10.62
CA ASN A 265 -13.17 -2.24 10.80
C ASN A 265 -13.65 -1.56 9.51
N ARG A 266 -14.63 -0.66 9.61
CA ARG A 266 -14.95 0.27 8.53
C ARG A 266 -13.83 1.30 8.33
N PRO A 267 -13.70 1.93 7.15
CA PRO A 267 -12.68 2.94 6.90
C PRO A 267 -12.64 4.05 7.95
N GLU A 268 -13.80 4.60 8.34
CA GLU A 268 -13.88 5.65 9.35
C GLU A 268 -13.43 5.19 10.74
N GLN A 269 -13.61 3.90 11.06
CA GLN A 269 -13.23 3.32 12.35
C GLN A 269 -11.73 3.05 12.41
N GLY A 270 -11.17 2.43 11.37
CA GLY A 270 -9.72 2.19 11.28
C GLY A 270 -8.93 3.49 11.29
N TRP A 271 -9.42 4.50 10.58
CA TRP A 271 -8.82 5.84 10.58
C TRP A 271 -8.86 6.49 11.96
N ALA A 272 -10.04 6.48 12.61
CA ALA A 272 -10.20 7.08 13.93
C ALA A 272 -9.32 6.39 14.97
N GLN A 273 -9.25 5.06 14.96
CA GLN A 273 -8.37 4.31 15.86
C GLN A 273 -6.90 4.71 15.68
N LEU A 274 -6.40 4.78 14.45
CA LEU A 274 -5.01 5.18 14.19
C LEU A 274 -4.76 6.64 14.59
N TYR A 275 -5.65 7.55 14.20
CA TYR A 275 -5.51 8.98 14.51
C TYR A 275 -5.52 9.23 16.02
N GLU A 276 -6.50 8.68 16.74
CA GLU A 276 -6.66 8.88 18.18
C GLU A 276 -5.50 8.26 18.97
N THR A 277 -5.09 7.04 18.63
CA THR A 277 -3.96 6.37 19.31
C THR A 277 -2.65 7.17 19.13
N LEU A 278 -2.38 7.70 17.95
CA LEU A 278 -1.22 8.57 17.73
C LEU A 278 -1.36 9.91 18.46
N TYR A 279 -2.58 10.44 18.61
CA TYR A 279 -2.82 11.73 19.23
C TYR A 279 -2.59 11.73 20.75
N GLU A 280 -2.78 10.58 21.42
CA GLU A 280 -2.63 10.44 22.86
C GLU A 280 -1.20 10.67 23.35
N ASP A 281 -0.18 10.38 22.54
CA ASP A 281 1.23 10.68 22.83
C ASP A 281 1.69 11.90 21.99
N GLU A 282 2.04 13.00 22.68
CA GLU A 282 2.53 14.21 22.03
C GLU A 282 3.76 13.99 21.14
N ARG A 283 4.52 12.89 21.34
CA ARG A 283 5.71 12.55 20.55
C ARG A 283 5.36 11.94 19.19
N THR A 284 4.23 11.23 19.06
CA THR A 284 3.83 10.50 17.84
C THR A 284 2.68 11.17 17.09
N ARG A 285 2.03 12.16 17.71
CA ARG A 285 0.91 12.90 17.13
C ARG A 285 1.25 13.55 15.79
N GLN A 286 0.42 13.28 14.79
CA GLN A 286 0.46 13.96 13.50
C GLN A 286 -0.72 14.92 13.31
N GLY A 287 -0.45 16.08 12.71
CA GLY A 287 -1.47 17.11 12.48
C GLY A 287 -2.44 16.79 11.33
N ASN A 288 -2.04 15.87 10.43
CA ASN A 288 -2.83 15.46 9.28
C ASN A 288 -2.67 13.95 9.07
N LEU A 289 -3.77 13.22 8.89
CA LEU A 289 -3.83 11.83 8.46
C LEU A 289 -4.84 11.80 7.31
N PRO A 290 -4.42 11.97 6.05
CA PRO A 290 -5.33 12.43 5.01
C PRO A 290 -6.33 11.37 4.56
N TRP A 291 -5.97 10.09 4.61
CA TRP A 291 -6.75 9.07 3.92
C TRP A 291 -7.28 7.95 4.81
N ALA A 292 -8.50 7.52 4.51
CA ALA A 292 -9.06 6.23 4.90
C ALA A 292 -9.45 5.49 3.62
N THR A 293 -8.96 4.27 3.43
CA THR A 293 -9.23 3.45 2.22
C THR A 293 -9.62 2.03 2.61
N ASP A 294 -10.21 1.27 1.69
CA ASP A 294 -10.78 -0.06 1.94
C ASP A 294 -10.46 -1.04 0.80
N VAL A 295 -10.45 -2.33 1.11
CA VAL A 295 -10.20 -3.40 0.13
C VAL A 295 -11.51 -3.97 -0.40
N THR A 296 -11.54 -4.33 -1.69
CA THR A 296 -12.61 -5.15 -2.32
C THR A 296 -12.01 -6.22 -3.23
N TRP A 297 -12.70 -7.36 -3.35
CA TRP A 297 -12.38 -8.48 -4.24
C TRP A 297 -13.04 -8.38 -5.63
N GLU A 298 -13.97 -7.44 -5.82
CA GLU A 298 -14.81 -7.39 -7.03
C GLU A 298 -14.11 -6.78 -8.26
N ASN A 299 -12.85 -6.32 -8.14
CA ASN A 299 -12.13 -5.49 -9.13
C ASN A 299 -10.76 -6.05 -9.61
#